data_AF-C6TG84-F1
#
_entry.id   AF-C6TG84-F1
#
_cell.length_a   1.000
_cell.length_b   1.000
_cell.length_c   1.000
_cell.angle_alpha   90.00
_cell.angle_beta   90.00
_cell.angle_gamma   90.00
#
_symmetry.space_group_name_H-M   'P 1'
#
loop_
_entity.id
_entity.type
_entity.pdbx_description
1 polymer ?
#
loop_
_entity_poly.entity_id
_entity_poly.type
_entity_poly.pdbx_seq_one_letter_code
_entity_poly.pdbx_strand_id
1 'polypeptide(L)'
;MGICISSESSAIHGAPEEARDENVLVFEATKVLSGLCSAYTKQGSKGLNQDAATLFQGYGTENAAFCGVFDGHGKNGHIVSKIVNSRLSPLILSQKKVHAKIDTVQKGDKINYVDTDEDNSSAPNTNCHEWKEAILDAFRVMEKELKLQENIDSTCSGTTAVVVIRQGEDLVIANLGDSRAILGTISDGEIIPIQLTTDMKPGLPREAERIRSCNDRVFALK
;
A
#
# COMPACT_ATOMS: atom_id res chain seq x y z
N MET A 1 38.63 11.50 -1.58
CA MET A 1 38.62 11.14 -0.14
C MET A 1 37.19 11.23 0.35
N GLY A 2 36.73 10.20 1.04
CA GLY A 2 35.34 10.03 1.48
C GLY A 2 34.92 8.58 1.33
N ILE A 3 35.63 7.68 2.01
CA ILE A 3 35.27 6.26 2.16
C ILE A 3 34.26 6.21 3.30
N CYS A 4 33.06 5.69 3.05
CA CYS A 4 32.15 5.28 4.12
C CYS A 4 32.16 3.75 4.18
N ILE A 5 32.87 3.24 5.18
CA ILE A 5 32.84 1.86 5.67
C ILE A 5 31.84 1.82 6.82
N SER A 6 30.96 0.82 6.82
CA SER A 6 30.30 0.35 8.04
C SER A 6 30.34 -1.18 8.04
N SER A 7 30.90 -1.73 9.10
CA SER A 7 31.04 -3.17 9.37
C SER A 7 30.39 -3.50 10.71
N GLU A 8 29.57 -4.55 10.75
CA GLU A 8 29.45 -5.54 11.85
C GLU A 8 28.66 -6.72 11.26
N SER A 9 29.35 -7.81 10.90
CA SER A 9 29.65 -9.03 11.68
C SER A 9 28.49 -10.03 11.74
N SER A 10 28.76 -11.16 11.09
CA SER A 10 27.94 -12.34 10.86
C SER A 10 27.57 -13.13 12.11
N ALA A 11 26.32 -13.62 12.19
CA ALA A 11 25.97 -15.05 12.27
C ALA A 11 24.56 -15.26 12.87
N ILE A 12 23.56 -15.57 12.04
CA ILE A 12 22.61 -16.66 12.30
C ILE A 12 22.28 -17.28 10.94
N HIS A 13 22.67 -18.54 10.75
CA HIS A 13 22.26 -19.38 9.63
C HIS A 13 20.81 -19.85 9.85
N GLY A 14 20.02 -19.87 8.77
CA GLY A 14 18.98 -20.88 8.58
C GLY A 14 17.53 -20.39 8.67
N ALA A 15 17.02 -19.85 7.57
CA ALA A 15 15.69 -20.14 6.99
C ALA A 15 15.47 -19.17 5.81
N PRO A 16 14.71 -19.54 4.75
CA PRO A 16 14.34 -18.58 3.72
C PRO A 16 13.37 -17.59 4.36
N GLU A 17 13.80 -16.33 4.51
CA GLU A 17 12.84 -15.25 4.72
C GLU A 17 11.97 -15.18 3.47
N GLU A 18 10.78 -15.79 3.55
CA GLU A 18 9.67 -15.46 2.67
C GLU A 18 9.61 -13.95 2.56
N ALA A 19 9.72 -13.43 1.34
CA ALA A 19 9.63 -12.01 1.05
C ALA A 19 8.32 -11.47 1.62
N ARG A 20 8.37 -10.95 2.85
CA ARG A 20 7.23 -10.31 3.48
C ARG A 20 6.89 -9.11 2.62
N ASP A 21 5.79 -9.24 1.90
CA ASP A 21 5.18 -8.17 1.11
C ASP A 21 4.67 -7.12 2.11
N GLU A 22 5.54 -6.18 2.49
CA GLU A 22 5.29 -5.08 3.44
C GLU A 22 4.61 -3.88 2.77
N ASN A 23 4.17 -4.05 1.53
CA ASN A 23 3.55 -2.99 0.74
C ASN A 23 2.16 -2.61 1.26
N VAL A 24 1.59 -3.40 2.17
CA VAL A 24 0.37 -3.09 2.93
C VAL A 24 0.66 -3.19 4.42
N LEU A 25 0.42 -2.09 5.14
CA LEU A 25 0.58 -1.97 6.58
C LEU A 25 -0.80 -1.71 7.20
N VAL A 26 -1.08 -2.35 8.34
CA VAL A 26 -2.26 -2.06 9.14
C VAL A 26 -1.78 -1.51 10.49
N PHE A 27 -2.32 -0.37 10.87
CA PHE A 27 -1.94 0.36 12.07
C PHE A 27 -3.20 0.74 12.86
N GLU A 28 -3.21 0.43 14.15
CA GLU A 28 -4.27 0.88 15.07
C GLU A 28 -3.88 2.24 15.64
N ALA A 29 -4.70 3.27 15.41
CA ALA A 29 -4.43 4.62 15.88
C ALA A 29 -5.35 4.98 17.06
N THR A 30 -4.75 5.29 18.21
CA THR A 30 -5.45 5.49 19.49
C THR A 30 -6.45 6.67 19.53
N LYS A 31 -6.41 7.57 18.52
CA LYS A 31 -7.40 8.64 18.32
C LYS A 31 -7.23 9.33 16.96
N VAL A 32 -7.92 8.86 15.92
CA VAL A 32 -7.99 9.62 14.66
C VAL A 32 -9.12 10.64 14.77
N LEU A 33 -8.79 11.94 14.83
CA LEU A 33 -9.78 13.01 14.78
C LEU A 33 -10.72 12.80 13.58
N SER A 34 -12.03 12.69 13.83
CA SER A 34 -13.02 12.80 12.76
C SER A 34 -13.06 14.27 12.36
N GLY A 35 -12.74 14.55 11.10
CA GLY A 35 -12.47 15.92 10.69
C GLY A 35 -12.59 16.11 9.19
N LEU A 36 -12.51 17.38 8.80
CA LEU A 36 -12.45 17.82 7.42
C LEU A 36 -11.28 17.11 6.71
N CYS A 37 -11.59 16.43 5.62
CA CYS A 37 -10.59 15.88 4.73
C CYS A 37 -10.61 16.71 3.44
N SER A 38 -9.43 16.95 2.86
CA SER A 38 -9.31 17.61 1.56
C SER A 38 -8.24 16.92 0.73
N ALA A 39 -8.44 16.94 -0.58
CA ALA A 39 -7.46 16.52 -1.56
C ALA A 39 -7.30 17.64 -2.58
N TYR A 40 -6.06 17.95 -2.93
CA TYR A 40 -5.76 19.00 -3.89
C TYR A 40 -4.53 18.61 -4.70
N THR A 41 -4.62 18.79 -6.02
CA THR A 41 -3.49 18.61 -6.94
C THR A 41 -3.26 19.92 -7.67
N LYS A 42 -1.99 20.24 -7.92
CA LYS A 42 -1.61 21.49 -8.58
C LYS A 42 -0.52 21.24 -9.60
N GLN A 43 -0.72 21.79 -10.80
CA GLN A 43 0.30 21.80 -11.82
C GLN A 43 1.51 22.63 -11.37
N GLY A 44 2.69 22.00 -11.35
CA GLY A 44 3.96 22.66 -11.11
C GLY A 44 4.58 23.26 -12.38
N SER A 45 5.88 23.48 -12.36
CA SER A 45 6.65 24.03 -13.50
C SER A 45 7.08 22.98 -14.53
N LYS A 46 6.89 21.68 -14.25
CA LYS A 46 7.40 20.56 -15.06
C LYS A 46 6.51 20.18 -16.24
N GLY A 47 5.57 21.05 -16.64
CA GLY A 47 4.62 20.78 -17.73
C GLY A 47 3.28 20.29 -17.22
N LEU A 48 2.60 19.45 -18.00
CA LEU A 48 1.26 18.92 -17.69
C LEU A 48 1.24 18.24 -16.32
N ASN A 49 0.24 18.55 -15.49
CA ASN A 49 0.07 17.86 -14.22
C ASN A 49 -0.26 16.38 -14.47
N GLN A 50 0.62 15.50 -14.00
CA GLN A 50 0.44 14.05 -14.10
C GLN A 50 -0.07 13.44 -12.80
N ASP A 51 -0.20 14.23 -11.73
CA ASP A 51 -0.69 13.78 -10.44
C ASP A 51 -2.21 13.62 -10.44
N ALA A 52 -2.69 12.62 -9.71
CA ALA A 52 -4.09 12.47 -9.35
C ALA A 52 -4.21 12.20 -7.84
N ALA A 53 -5.32 12.64 -7.25
CA ALA A 53 -5.65 12.34 -5.86
C ALA A 53 -7.15 12.14 -5.72
N THR A 54 -7.54 11.33 -4.76
CA THR A 54 -8.95 11.11 -4.41
C THR A 54 -9.14 10.97 -2.92
N LEU A 55 -10.35 11.27 -2.48
CA LEU A 55 -10.81 11.19 -1.11
C LEU A 55 -12.28 10.79 -1.12
N PHE A 56 -12.61 9.72 -0.42
CA PHE A 56 -13.98 9.26 -0.21
C PHE A 56 -14.24 9.12 1.29
N GLN A 57 -15.31 9.75 1.78
CA GLN A 57 -15.87 9.46 3.10
C GLN A 57 -16.98 8.40 2.94
N GLY A 58 -17.26 7.63 3.99
CA GLY A 58 -18.21 6.51 3.92
C GLY A 58 -17.69 5.32 3.10
N TYR A 59 -16.38 5.07 3.10
CA TYR A 59 -15.77 4.05 2.24
C TYR A 59 -16.09 2.63 2.71
N GLY A 60 -17.07 1.99 2.08
CA GLY A 60 -17.55 0.65 2.43
C GLY A 60 -18.41 0.60 3.69
N THR A 61 -18.17 1.49 4.67
CA THR A 61 -18.98 1.71 5.87
C THR A 61 -19.05 3.21 6.18
N GLU A 62 -20.07 3.66 6.92
CA GLU A 62 -20.29 5.09 7.20
C GLU A 62 -19.10 5.76 7.93
N ASN A 63 -18.43 5.03 8.82
CA ASN A 63 -17.30 5.53 9.63
C ASN A 63 -15.92 5.26 9.01
N ALA A 64 -15.87 5.02 7.69
CA ALA A 64 -14.63 4.74 6.99
C ALA A 64 -14.30 5.81 5.95
N ALA A 65 -13.03 5.96 5.62
CA ALA A 65 -12.56 6.86 4.57
C ALA A 65 -11.48 6.20 3.72
N PHE A 66 -11.40 6.59 2.46
CA PHE A 66 -10.34 6.23 1.54
C PHE A 66 -9.67 7.50 1.07
N CYS A 67 -8.35 7.52 1.03
CA CYS A 67 -7.57 8.56 0.38
C CYS A 67 -6.45 7.92 -0.44
N GLY A 68 -6.19 8.48 -1.62
CA GLY A 68 -5.18 7.98 -2.53
C GLY A 68 -4.46 9.12 -3.25
N VAL A 69 -3.16 8.97 -3.45
CA VAL A 69 -2.31 9.89 -4.23
C VAL A 69 -1.53 9.06 -5.24
N PHE A 70 -1.47 9.57 -6.47
CA PHE A 70 -0.95 8.87 -7.64
C PHE A 70 -0.08 9.84 -8.45
N ASP A 71 1.24 9.63 -8.42
CA ASP A 71 2.22 10.42 -9.18
C ASP A 71 2.48 9.73 -10.53
N GLY A 72 1.85 10.28 -11.58
CA GLY A 72 1.97 9.77 -12.94
C GLY A 72 3.29 10.17 -13.60
N HIS A 73 3.88 9.28 -14.37
CA HIS A 73 5.10 9.55 -15.13
C HIS A 73 5.04 8.97 -16.54
N GLY A 74 5.95 9.45 -17.40
CA GLY A 74 6.01 9.07 -18.81
C GLY A 74 5.00 9.81 -19.68
N LYS A 75 4.97 9.48 -20.97
CA LYS A 75 4.15 10.20 -21.97
C LYS A 75 2.66 10.19 -21.61
N ASN A 76 2.17 9.07 -21.08
CA ASN A 76 0.78 8.87 -20.70
C ASN A 76 0.56 8.87 -19.18
N GLY A 77 1.53 9.37 -18.38
CA GLY A 77 1.44 9.35 -16.91
C GLY A 77 0.17 9.97 -16.36
N HIS A 78 -0.22 11.13 -16.89
CA HIS A 78 -1.49 11.82 -16.57
C HIS A 78 -2.77 11.02 -16.89
N ILE A 79 -2.71 10.07 -17.83
CA ILE A 79 -3.83 9.17 -18.16
C ILE A 79 -3.83 8.00 -17.18
N VAL A 80 -2.65 7.39 -16.98
CA VAL A 80 -2.48 6.24 -16.08
C VAL A 80 -2.87 6.61 -14.65
N SER A 81 -2.38 7.72 -14.11
CA SER A 81 -2.71 8.17 -12.75
C SER A 81 -4.20 8.43 -12.58
N LYS A 82 -4.89 9.02 -13.58
CA LYS A 82 -6.34 9.23 -13.56
C LYS A 82 -7.13 7.93 -13.60
N ILE A 83 -6.71 6.96 -14.42
CA ILE A 83 -7.35 5.64 -14.47
C ILE A 83 -7.22 4.96 -13.12
N VAL A 84 -6.01 4.85 -12.58
CA VAL A 84 -5.77 4.23 -11.27
C VAL A 84 -6.55 4.94 -10.17
N ASN A 85 -6.53 6.27 -10.13
CA ASN A 85 -7.27 7.07 -9.17
C ASN A 85 -8.78 6.80 -9.18
N SER A 86 -9.37 6.54 -10.36
CA SER A 86 -10.80 6.28 -10.51
C SER A 86 -11.20 4.81 -10.27
N ARG A 87 -10.30 3.86 -10.55
CA ARG A 87 -10.61 2.42 -10.57
C ARG A 87 -10.12 1.66 -9.34
N LEU A 88 -9.01 2.07 -8.75
CA LEU A 88 -8.38 1.30 -7.67
C LEU A 88 -9.27 1.20 -6.42
N SER A 89 -9.91 2.30 -6.04
CA SER A 89 -10.82 2.36 -4.89
C SER A 89 -11.99 1.36 -4.98
N PRO A 90 -12.80 1.33 -6.06
CA PRO A 90 -13.87 0.33 -6.18
C PRO A 90 -13.35 -1.11 -6.35
N LEU A 91 -12.17 -1.31 -6.96
CA LEU A 91 -11.53 -2.63 -7.04
C LEU A 91 -11.16 -3.16 -5.65
N ILE A 92 -10.58 -2.33 -4.78
CA ILE A 92 -10.25 -2.73 -3.41
C ILE A 92 -11.52 -3.15 -2.64
N LEU A 93 -12.62 -2.40 -2.75
CA LEU A 93 -13.89 -2.80 -2.09
C LEU A 93 -14.45 -4.10 -2.67
N SER A 94 -14.37 -4.32 -3.98
CA SER A 94 -14.89 -5.54 -4.59
C SER A 94 -14.10 -6.75 -4.11
N GLN A 95 -12.76 -6.66 -4.08
CA GLN A 95 -11.91 -7.71 -3.55
C GLN A 95 -12.14 -7.94 -2.05
N LYS A 96 -12.30 -6.88 -1.24
CA LYS A 96 -12.59 -7.03 0.20
C LYS A 96 -13.89 -7.80 0.45
N LYS A 97 -14.92 -7.57 -0.37
CA LYS A 97 -16.19 -8.32 -0.31
C LYS A 97 -16.02 -9.79 -0.72
N VAL A 98 -15.12 -10.09 -1.65
CA VAL A 98 -14.82 -11.47 -2.05
C VAL A 98 -14.12 -12.21 -0.92
N HIS A 99 -13.05 -11.63 -0.36
CA HIS A 99 -12.30 -12.19 0.76
C HIS A 99 -13.17 -12.43 2.00
N ALA A 100 -14.04 -11.46 2.36
CA ALA A 100 -14.98 -11.63 3.47
C ALA A 100 -15.96 -12.80 3.26
N LYS A 101 -16.42 -13.05 2.03
CA LYS A 101 -17.30 -14.20 1.72
C LYS A 101 -16.57 -15.53 1.83
N ILE A 102 -15.33 -15.60 1.34
CA ILE A 102 -14.51 -16.81 1.41
C ILE A 102 -14.32 -17.23 2.88
N ASP A 103 -14.01 -16.28 3.76
CA ASP A 103 -13.81 -16.57 5.18
C ASP A 103 -15.09 -17.05 5.88
N THR A 104 -16.26 -16.52 5.51
CA THR A 104 -17.54 -17.01 6.04
C THR A 104 -17.85 -18.45 5.63
N VAL A 105 -17.50 -18.85 4.41
CA VAL A 105 -17.69 -20.23 3.91
C VAL A 105 -16.74 -21.19 4.63
N GLN A 106 -15.47 -20.82 4.76
CA GLN A 106 -14.47 -21.64 5.44
C GLN A 106 -14.75 -21.84 6.94
N LYS A 107 -15.39 -20.87 7.60
CA LYS A 107 -15.86 -21.02 9.00
C LYS A 107 -17.12 -21.88 9.10
N GLY A 108 -18.00 -21.86 8.10
CA GLY A 108 -19.21 -22.70 8.04
C GLY A 108 -18.91 -24.20 7.90
N ASP A 109 -17.85 -24.55 7.18
CA ASP A 109 -17.44 -25.95 6.95
C ASP A 109 -16.65 -26.57 8.12
N LYS A 110 -16.23 -25.77 9.12
CA LYS A 110 -15.47 -26.23 10.31
C LYS A 110 -16.34 -26.58 11.53
N ILE A 111 -17.64 -26.80 11.37
CA ILE A 111 -18.49 -27.36 12.43
C ILE A 111 -18.57 -28.87 12.24
N ASN A 112 -17.59 -29.60 12.80
CA ASN A 112 -17.69 -30.99 13.29
C ASN A 112 -16.29 -31.53 13.57
N TYR A 113 -15.66 -31.10 14.67
CA TYR A 113 -14.83 -31.97 15.53
C TYR A 113 -14.62 -31.20 16.84
N VAL A 114 -15.32 -31.65 17.88
CA VAL A 114 -15.03 -31.27 19.26
C VAL A 114 -13.77 -32.02 19.64
N ASP A 115 -12.70 -31.31 19.96
CA ASP A 115 -11.85 -31.72 21.06
C ASP A 115 -11.33 -30.47 21.79
N THR A 116 -11.62 -30.48 23.09
CA THR A 116 -11.12 -29.56 24.12
C THR A 116 -9.61 -29.56 24.13
N ASP A 117 -9.00 -28.37 24.03
CA ASP A 117 -7.93 -27.95 24.94
C ASP A 117 -7.75 -26.42 24.84
N GLU A 118 -7.75 -25.79 26.01
CA GLU A 118 -7.53 -24.36 26.22
C GLU A 118 -6.10 -23.99 25.82
N ASP A 119 -5.95 -23.13 24.80
CA ASP A 119 -4.78 -22.25 24.74
C ASP A 119 -5.17 -20.87 24.21
N ASN A 120 -5.12 -19.89 25.11
CA ASN A 120 -5.36 -18.47 24.86
C ASN A 120 -4.20 -17.87 24.06
N SER A 121 -4.08 -18.25 22.79
CA SER A 121 -3.23 -17.56 21.82
C SER A 121 -4.09 -16.58 21.01
N SER A 122 -3.83 -15.29 21.21
CA SER A 122 -4.47 -14.16 20.52
C SER A 122 -4.59 -14.41 19.02
N ALA A 123 -5.82 -14.64 18.54
CA ALA A 123 -6.10 -14.87 17.14
C ALA A 123 -5.46 -13.76 16.27
N PRO A 124 -4.70 -14.09 15.22
CA PRO A 124 -4.14 -13.08 14.33
C PRO A 124 -5.30 -12.34 13.67
N ASN A 125 -5.30 -11.01 13.80
CA ASN A 125 -6.32 -10.08 13.31
C ASN A 125 -6.81 -10.45 11.90
N THR A 126 -7.90 -11.21 11.79
CA THR A 126 -8.39 -11.77 10.51
C THR A 126 -8.68 -10.66 9.49
N ASN A 127 -9.17 -9.52 9.97
CA ASN A 127 -9.44 -8.33 9.15
C ASN A 127 -8.18 -7.72 8.51
N CYS A 128 -7.03 -7.79 9.19
CA CYS A 128 -5.75 -7.28 8.65
C CYS A 128 -5.31 -8.11 7.44
N HIS A 129 -5.43 -9.44 7.53
CA HIS A 129 -5.08 -10.34 6.42
C HIS A 129 -6.03 -10.15 5.24
N GLU A 130 -7.34 -10.05 5.50
CA GLU A 130 -8.35 -9.78 4.46
C GLU A 130 -8.09 -8.49 3.69
N TRP A 131 -7.74 -7.41 4.39
CA TRP A 131 -7.40 -6.13 3.76
C TRP A 131 -6.13 -6.23 2.91
N LYS A 132 -5.09 -6.90 3.42
CA LYS A 132 -3.85 -7.13 2.69
C LYS A 132 -4.09 -7.84 1.37
N GLU A 133 -4.75 -9.00 1.41
CA GLU A 133 -5.01 -9.79 0.21
C GLU A 133 -5.93 -9.06 -0.78
N ALA A 134 -6.97 -8.39 -0.27
CA ALA A 134 -7.87 -7.60 -1.11
C ALA A 134 -7.15 -6.47 -1.87
N ILE A 135 -6.21 -5.80 -1.20
CA ILE A 135 -5.41 -4.74 -1.82
C ILE A 135 -4.45 -5.33 -2.84
N LEU A 136 -3.69 -6.38 -2.49
CA LEU A 136 -2.75 -7.02 -3.43
C LEU A 136 -3.47 -7.50 -4.71
N ASP A 137 -4.64 -8.12 -4.56
CA ASP A 137 -5.45 -8.56 -5.70
C ASP A 137 -6.00 -7.38 -6.50
N ALA A 138 -6.44 -6.30 -5.86
CA ALA A 138 -6.90 -5.11 -6.56
C ALA A 138 -5.77 -4.45 -7.38
N PHE A 139 -4.55 -4.36 -6.85
CA PHE A 139 -3.38 -3.87 -7.58
C PHE A 139 -3.04 -4.78 -8.78
N ARG A 140 -3.08 -6.11 -8.60
CA ARG A 140 -2.86 -7.07 -9.70
C ARG A 140 -3.91 -6.96 -10.79
N VAL A 141 -5.19 -6.77 -10.43
CA VAL A 141 -6.28 -6.55 -11.41
C VAL A 141 -6.07 -5.22 -12.13
N MET A 142 -5.73 -4.15 -11.40
CA MET A 142 -5.50 -2.83 -11.99
C MET A 142 -4.35 -2.87 -13.02
N GLU A 143 -3.24 -3.53 -12.69
CA GLU A 143 -2.11 -3.72 -13.61
C GLU A 143 -2.53 -4.44 -14.90
N LYS A 144 -3.36 -5.48 -14.80
CA LYS A 144 -3.90 -6.19 -15.97
C LYS A 144 -4.83 -5.28 -16.79
N GLU A 145 -5.70 -4.52 -16.14
CA GLU A 145 -6.59 -3.57 -16.82
C GLU A 145 -5.83 -2.48 -17.58
N LEU A 146 -4.72 -1.97 -17.02
CA LEU A 146 -3.84 -1.01 -17.68
C LEU A 146 -3.16 -1.61 -18.91
N LYS A 147 -2.65 -2.84 -18.81
CA LYS A 147 -2.02 -3.56 -19.94
C LYS A 147 -2.98 -3.83 -21.11
N LEU A 148 -4.28 -3.90 -20.84
CA LEU A 148 -5.31 -4.08 -21.88
C LEU A 148 -5.71 -2.77 -22.58
N GLN A 149 -5.23 -1.61 -22.11
CA GLN A 149 -5.54 -0.33 -22.76
C GLN A 149 -4.67 -0.15 -24.02
N GLU A 150 -5.23 -0.40 -25.20
CA GLU A 150 -4.52 -0.27 -26.49
C GLU A 150 -3.97 1.14 -26.76
N ASN A 151 -4.59 2.17 -26.17
CA ASN A 151 -4.23 3.57 -26.37
C ASN A 151 -3.19 4.10 -25.38
N ILE A 152 -2.68 3.26 -24.46
CA ILE A 152 -1.72 3.66 -23.44
C ILE A 152 -0.43 2.89 -23.65
N ASP A 153 0.62 3.61 -24.04
CA ASP A 153 1.99 3.10 -23.98
C ASP A 153 2.41 2.91 -22.52
N SER A 154 2.17 1.71 -22.00
CA SER A 154 2.53 1.25 -20.66
C SER A 154 4.00 0.82 -20.55
N THR A 155 4.75 0.83 -21.65
CA THR A 155 6.18 0.45 -21.64
C THR A 155 7.02 1.45 -20.86
N CYS A 156 6.66 2.73 -20.96
CA CYS A 156 7.40 3.85 -20.35
C CYS A 156 6.48 4.85 -19.63
N SER A 157 5.19 4.52 -19.43
CA SER A 157 4.26 5.33 -18.66
C SER A 157 3.69 4.54 -17.50
N GLY A 158 3.57 5.18 -16.36
CA GLY A 158 3.13 4.55 -15.13
C GLY A 158 2.62 5.56 -14.12
N THR A 159 2.31 5.09 -12.92
CA THR A 159 2.00 5.93 -11.77
C THR A 159 2.47 5.25 -10.50
N THR A 160 2.85 6.04 -9.50
CA THR A 160 2.89 5.55 -8.11
C THR A 160 1.46 5.38 -7.59
N ALA A 161 1.33 4.74 -6.43
CA ALA A 161 0.10 4.76 -5.64
C ALA A 161 0.45 4.68 -4.15
N VAL A 162 0.03 5.69 -3.38
CA VAL A 162 -0.08 5.57 -1.92
C VAL A 162 -1.54 5.72 -1.54
N VAL A 163 -2.06 4.73 -0.82
CA VAL A 163 -3.47 4.63 -0.43
C VAL A 163 -3.56 4.47 1.08
N VAL A 164 -4.49 5.19 1.71
CA VAL A 164 -4.82 5.07 3.13
C VAL A 164 -6.32 4.85 3.26
N ILE A 165 -6.70 3.77 3.92
CA ILE A 165 -8.06 3.41 4.27
C ILE A 165 -8.19 3.52 5.78
N ARG A 166 -9.03 4.42 6.25
CA ARG A 166 -9.40 4.52 7.66
C ARG A 166 -10.68 3.74 7.89
N GLN A 167 -10.71 2.87 8.88
CA GLN A 167 -11.92 2.20 9.35
C GLN A 167 -12.02 2.35 10.87
N GLY A 168 -12.84 3.29 11.35
CA GLY A 168 -12.86 3.63 12.77
C GLY A 168 -11.52 4.23 13.23
N GLU A 169 -10.80 3.49 14.06
CA GLU A 169 -9.47 3.82 14.59
C GLU A 169 -8.32 3.14 13.83
N ASP A 170 -8.64 2.19 12.95
CA ASP A 170 -7.65 1.47 12.15
C ASP A 170 -7.31 2.23 10.87
N LEU A 171 -6.03 2.16 10.49
CA LEU A 171 -5.49 2.61 9.22
C LEU A 171 -4.89 1.43 8.46
N VAL A 172 -5.38 1.18 7.25
CA VAL A 172 -4.76 0.27 6.28
C VAL A 172 -4.08 1.13 5.23
N ILE A 173 -2.79 0.93 5.03
CA ILE A 173 -1.94 1.77 4.19
C ILE A 173 -1.27 0.89 3.15
N ALA A 174 -1.39 1.25 1.89
CA ALA A 174 -0.72 0.57 0.80
C ALA A 174 0.18 1.53 0.03
N ASN A 175 1.43 1.15 -0.22
CA ASN A 175 2.39 1.95 -0.98
C ASN A 175 2.96 1.17 -2.16
N LEU A 176 3.03 1.81 -3.32
CA LEU A 176 3.72 1.33 -4.51
C LEU A 176 4.40 2.51 -5.20
N GLY A 177 5.72 2.57 -5.11
CA GLY A 177 6.53 3.68 -5.63
C GLY A 177 7.09 4.58 -4.51
N ASP A 178 7.42 5.81 -4.87
CA ASP A 178 8.15 6.75 -4.02
C ASP A 178 7.29 7.92 -3.50
N SER A 179 5.96 7.85 -3.66
CA SER A 179 5.03 8.65 -2.87
C SER A 179 5.01 8.21 -1.40
N ARG A 180 4.52 9.07 -0.50
CA ARG A 180 4.67 8.85 0.94
C ARG A 180 3.44 9.25 1.76
N ALA A 181 3.10 8.42 2.73
CA ALA A 181 2.15 8.76 3.79
C ALA A 181 2.88 9.10 5.10
N ILE A 182 2.46 10.18 5.76
CA ILE A 182 2.99 10.65 7.04
C ILE A 182 1.81 10.98 7.95
N LEU A 183 1.81 10.45 9.17
CA LEU A 183 0.84 10.79 10.21
C LEU A 183 1.39 11.94 11.07
N GLY A 184 0.66 13.04 11.17
CA GLY A 184 0.93 14.07 12.17
C GLY A 184 0.31 13.67 13.50
N THR A 185 1.14 13.49 14.53
CA THR A 185 0.68 13.23 15.91
C THR A 185 0.92 14.46 16.77
N ILE A 186 0.10 14.66 17.81
CA ILE A 186 0.31 15.77 18.75
C ILE A 186 0.87 15.17 20.05
N SER A 187 2.06 15.62 20.45
CA SER A 187 2.66 15.31 21.75
C SER A 187 3.16 16.62 22.37
N ASP A 188 2.84 16.85 23.64
CA ASP A 188 3.25 18.04 24.40
C ASP A 188 2.94 19.39 23.70
N GLY A 189 1.87 19.43 22.92
CA GLY A 189 1.45 20.62 22.16
C GLY A 189 2.17 20.82 20.82
N GLU A 190 3.10 19.93 20.46
CA GLU A 190 3.84 19.96 19.20
C GLU A 190 3.35 18.89 18.22
N ILE A 191 3.46 19.17 16.91
CA ILE A 191 3.13 18.19 15.86
C ILE A 191 4.39 17.39 15.53
N ILE A 192 4.36 16.09 15.81
CA ILE A 192 5.43 15.14 15.51
C ILE A 192 5.04 14.32 14.27
N PRO A 193 5.85 14.34 13.19
CA PRO A 193 5.60 13.54 11.99
C PRO A 193 6.05 12.09 12.20
N ILE A 194 5.15 11.15 11.92
CA ILE A 194 5.45 9.71 11.89
C ILE A 194 5.31 9.24 10.44
N GLN A 195 6.43 8.84 9.82
CA GLN A 195 6.41 8.28 8.48
C GLN A 195 5.77 6.88 8.51
N LEU A 196 4.74 6.69 7.69
CA LEU A 196 3.98 5.43 7.66
C LEU A 196 4.41 4.50 6.53
N THR A 197 5.05 5.03 5.48
CA THR A 197 5.50 4.25 4.32
C THR A 197 6.97 4.50 4.01
N THR A 198 7.63 3.53 3.40
CA THR A 198 9.01 3.66 2.90
C THR A 198 8.98 3.80 1.38
N ASP A 199 9.62 4.84 0.83
CA ASP A 199 9.72 5.04 -0.62
C ASP A 199 10.42 3.85 -1.28
N MET A 200 9.87 3.35 -2.38
CA MET A 200 10.49 2.28 -3.17
C MET A 200 11.53 2.83 -4.13
N LYS A 201 12.72 3.16 -3.59
CA LYS A 201 13.84 3.65 -4.39
C LYS A 201 14.78 2.49 -4.73
N PRO A 202 15.19 2.34 -6.01
CA PRO A 202 16.11 1.27 -6.43
C PRO A 202 17.44 1.26 -5.66
N GLY A 203 17.86 2.39 -5.09
CA GLY A 203 19.09 2.51 -4.31
C GLY A 203 19.00 1.98 -2.87
N LEU A 204 17.80 1.67 -2.35
CA LEU A 204 17.66 1.10 -1.00
C LEU A 204 18.11 -0.36 -0.99
N PRO A 205 18.83 -0.84 0.04
CA PRO A 205 19.38 -2.20 0.05
C PRO A 205 18.34 -3.29 -0.26
N ARG A 206 17.20 -3.27 0.44
CA ARG A 206 16.11 -4.22 0.23
C ARG A 206 15.53 -4.18 -1.17
N GLU A 207 15.30 -2.98 -1.71
CA GLU A 207 14.71 -2.84 -3.05
C GLU A 207 15.71 -3.23 -4.14
N ALA A 208 16.99 -2.90 -3.94
CA ALA A 208 18.05 -3.32 -4.82
C ALA A 208 18.23 -4.84 -4.83
N GLU A 209 18.12 -5.50 -3.66
CA GLU A 209 18.12 -6.96 -3.55
C GLU A 209 16.92 -7.58 -4.27
N ARG A 210 15.71 -7.04 -4.07
CA ARG A 210 14.51 -7.48 -4.79
C ARG A 210 14.71 -7.40 -6.30
N ILE A 211 15.18 -6.27 -6.82
CA ILE A 211 15.44 -6.07 -8.26
C ILE A 211 16.47 -7.08 -8.78
N ARG A 212 17.59 -7.28 -8.06
CA ARG A 212 18.63 -8.24 -8.44
C ARG A 212 18.13 -9.69 -8.40
N SER A 213 17.25 -10.04 -7.46
CA SER A 213 16.64 -11.36 -7.37
C SER A 213 15.75 -11.68 -8.57
N CYS A 214 15.21 -10.65 -9.21
CA CYS A 214 14.48 -10.75 -10.48
C CYS A 214 15.40 -10.78 -11.72
N ASN A 215 16.72 -10.97 -11.55
CA ASN A 215 17.73 -10.91 -12.61
C ASN A 215 17.83 -9.55 -13.33
N ASP A 216 17.46 -8.46 -12.65
CA ASP A 216 17.58 -7.10 -13.19
C ASP A 216 18.70 -6.31 -12.48
N ARG A 217 18.97 -5.09 -12.94
CA ARG A 217 20.14 -4.29 -12.55
C ARG A 217 19.73 -2.93 -12.01
N VAL A 218 20.37 -2.52 -10.91
CA VAL A 218 20.26 -1.17 -10.36
C VAL A 218 21.43 -0.32 -10.87
N PHE A 219 21.12 0.76 -11.57
CA PHE A 219 22.10 1.77 -11.97
C PHE A 219 21.72 3.12 -11.38
N ALA A 220 22.71 3.86 -10.87
CA ALA A 220 22.55 5.28 -10.61
C ALA A 220 22.90 6.05 -11.89
N LEU A 221 21.97 6.87 -12.39
CA LEU A 221 22.31 7.89 -13.38
C LEU A 221 23.20 8.94 -12.69
N LYS A 222 24.37 9.19 -13.27
CA LYS A 222 25.30 10.23 -12.81
C LYS A 222 24.81 11.62 -13.17
#